data_AF-A0A3B8LK89-F1
#
_entry.id   AF-A0A3B8LK89-F1
#
_cell.length_a   1.000
_cell.length_b   1.000
_cell.length_c   1.000
_cell.angle_alpha   90.00
_cell.angle_beta   90.00
_cell.angle_gamma   90.00
#
_symmetry.space_group_name_H-M   'P 1'
#
loop_
_entity.id
_entity.type
_entity.pdbx_description
1 polymer ?
#
loop_
_entity_poly.entity_id
_entity_poly.type
_entity_poly.pdbx_seq_one_letter_code
_entity_poly.pdbx_strand_id
1 'polypeptide(L)'
;ETYEKNKMWWTLRVRILRAFGDMGSQAFPAVSLLVEALSDKDTHIQKAAIQSLLRIGPIALQSMKQAFYNGTWREKIVVLKAFAKLKKHVKPVMFAILDGLKDEDAEVRRTAAVSLKVIGLRGKAICDALKDRLRKADEQVNVQKAVVDALVSFGTDGVAVLVRLYRADTTPSKILIANGLKGAGVDIHSEHILQLLANPTAIPAPSAPKNIRVSKR
;
A
#
# COMPACT_ATOMS: atom_id res chain seq x y z
N GLU A 1 4.06 35.25 16.42
CA GLU A 1 5.27 34.48 16.82
C GLU A 1 5.15 32.96 16.69
N THR A 2 4.08 32.31 17.16
CA THR A 2 3.92 30.84 17.08
C THR A 2 3.84 30.30 15.65
N TYR A 3 3.19 31.01 14.74
CA TYR A 3 3.13 30.65 13.31
C TYR A 3 4.49 30.70 12.61
N GLU A 4 5.26 31.77 12.84
CA GLU A 4 6.62 31.97 12.34
C GLU A 4 7.59 30.91 12.90
N LYS A 5 7.52 30.62 14.22
CA LYS A 5 8.32 29.55 14.85
C LYS A 5 7.97 28.17 14.28
N ASN A 6 6.69 27.86 14.12
CA ASN A 6 6.26 26.59 13.52
C ASN A 6 6.72 26.48 12.05
N LYS A 7 6.68 27.59 11.30
CA LYS A 7 7.18 27.66 9.92
C LYS A 7 8.69 27.45 9.85
N MET A 8 9.44 28.02 10.79
CA MET A 8 10.90 27.88 10.87
C MET A 8 11.34 26.46 11.26
N TRP A 9 10.52 25.74 12.03
CA TRP A 9 10.87 24.41 12.53
C TRP A 9 10.73 23.30 11.47
N TRP A 10 9.64 23.28 10.69
CA TRP A 10 9.51 22.30 9.61
C TRP A 10 10.47 22.60 8.46
N THR A 11 10.75 23.88 8.18
CA THR A 11 11.72 24.26 7.14
C THR A 11 13.12 23.82 7.48
N LEU A 12 13.54 23.94 8.75
CA LEU A 12 14.83 23.40 9.21
C LEU A 12 14.90 21.88 9.04
N ARG A 13 13.87 21.15 9.48
CA ARG A 13 13.80 19.68 9.30
C ARG A 13 13.89 19.29 7.84
N VAL A 14 13.16 19.97 6.96
CA VAL A 14 13.25 19.74 5.51
C VAL A 14 14.65 19.98 4.97
N ARG A 15 15.36 21.02 5.42
CA ARG A 15 16.75 21.28 5.02
C ARG A 15 17.70 20.18 5.48
N ILE A 16 17.56 19.72 6.72
CA ILE A 16 18.36 18.61 7.28
C ILE A 16 18.13 17.32 6.47
N LEU A 17 16.86 16.97 6.22
CA LEU A 17 16.54 15.76 5.46
C LEU A 17 17.11 15.85 4.05
N ARG A 18 17.00 17.01 3.38
CA ARG A 18 17.59 17.21 2.05
C ARG A 18 19.12 17.09 2.07
N ALA A 19 19.79 17.63 3.08
CA ALA A 19 21.23 17.51 3.23
C ALA A 19 21.66 16.03 3.33
N PHE A 20 20.92 15.18 4.04
CA PHE A 20 21.16 13.73 4.02
C PHE A 20 21.03 13.14 2.62
N GLY A 21 20.08 13.61 1.81
CA GLY A 21 19.97 13.21 0.41
C GLY A 21 21.17 13.65 -0.43
N ASP A 22 21.67 14.87 -0.23
CA ASP A 22 22.82 15.43 -0.96
C ASP A 22 24.13 14.72 -0.64
N MET A 23 24.26 14.19 0.58
CA MET A 23 25.38 13.32 0.98
C MET A 23 25.34 11.93 0.32
N GLY A 24 24.23 11.54 -0.30
CA GLY A 24 24.07 10.23 -0.93
C GLY A 24 24.33 9.08 0.04
N SER A 25 25.10 8.07 -0.39
CA SER A 25 25.38 6.87 0.42
C SER A 25 26.06 7.16 1.76
N GLN A 26 26.76 8.28 1.91
CA GLN A 26 27.41 8.66 3.17
C GLN A 26 26.40 8.95 4.29
N ALA A 27 25.16 9.31 3.95
CA ALA A 27 24.07 9.48 4.92
C ALA A 27 23.37 8.18 5.30
N PHE A 28 23.97 7.01 5.03
CA PHE A 28 23.44 5.71 5.47
C PHE A 28 23.01 5.67 6.95
N PRO A 29 23.76 6.25 7.92
CA PRO A 29 23.34 6.27 9.32
C PRO A 29 22.01 7.00 9.59
N ALA A 30 21.56 7.85 8.66
CA ALA A 30 20.31 8.60 8.77
C ALA A 30 19.09 7.87 8.18
N VAL A 31 19.24 6.65 7.63
CA VAL A 31 18.14 5.92 6.98
C VAL A 31 16.98 5.65 7.94
N SER A 32 17.24 5.27 9.20
CA SER A 32 16.19 5.05 10.21
C SER A 32 15.37 6.33 10.46
N LEU A 33 16.05 7.45 10.67
CA LEU A 33 15.42 8.76 10.87
C LEU A 33 14.61 9.21 9.65
N LEU A 34 15.12 8.95 8.44
CA LEU A 34 14.40 9.24 7.20
C LEU A 34 13.14 8.38 7.07
N VAL A 35 13.21 7.10 7.44
CA VAL A 35 12.07 6.18 7.45
C VAL A 35 11.00 6.64 8.44
N GLU A 36 11.38 7.10 9.63
CA GLU A 36 10.44 7.69 10.61
C GLU A 36 9.78 8.96 10.07
N ALA A 37 10.55 9.82 9.41
CA ALA A 37 10.05 11.07 8.82
C ALA A 37 8.98 10.87 7.73
N LEU A 38 8.84 9.66 7.18
CA LEU A 38 7.74 9.33 6.26
C LEU A 38 6.36 9.27 6.93
N SER A 39 6.33 9.16 8.26
CA SER A 39 5.11 9.18 9.08
C SER A 39 4.79 10.57 9.64
N ASP A 40 5.58 11.60 9.29
CA ASP A 40 5.35 12.97 9.75
C ASP A 40 4.03 13.54 9.23
N LYS A 41 3.38 14.43 9.98
CA LYS A 41 2.13 15.08 9.55
C LYS A 41 2.37 16.07 8.39
N ASP A 42 3.57 16.65 8.30
CA ASP A 42 3.90 17.61 7.27
C ASP A 42 4.30 16.92 5.96
N THR A 43 3.56 17.22 4.90
CA THR A 43 3.83 16.65 3.56
C THR A 43 5.18 17.07 2.97
N HIS A 44 5.76 18.20 3.38
CA HIS A 44 7.10 18.63 2.97
C HIS A 44 8.18 17.75 3.60
N ILE A 45 8.00 17.38 4.87
CA ILE A 45 8.90 16.46 5.58
C ILE A 45 8.83 15.07 4.94
N GLN A 46 7.62 14.56 4.69
CA GLN A 46 7.45 13.28 3.99
C GLN A 46 8.13 13.29 2.61
N LYS A 47 7.92 14.36 1.81
CA LYS A 47 8.53 14.47 0.47
C LYS A 47 10.06 14.55 0.54
N ALA A 48 10.61 15.33 1.48
CA ALA A 48 12.05 15.43 1.67
C ALA A 48 12.65 14.07 2.06
N ALA A 49 12.02 13.36 2.98
CA ALA A 49 12.46 12.02 3.38
C ALA A 49 12.45 11.02 2.22
N ILE A 50 11.40 10.99 1.40
CA ILE A 50 11.33 10.16 0.19
C ILE A 50 12.47 10.49 -0.77
N GLN A 51 12.67 11.78 -1.07
CA GLN A 51 13.71 12.21 -2.01
C GLN A 51 15.11 11.83 -1.51
N SER A 52 15.35 11.99 -0.21
CA SER A 52 16.64 11.65 0.39
C SER A 52 16.90 10.16 0.42
N LEU A 53 15.91 9.33 0.77
CA LEU A 53 16.04 7.86 0.68
C LEU A 53 16.36 7.40 -0.75
N LEU A 54 15.74 8.01 -1.76
CA LEU A 54 16.03 7.71 -3.16
C LEU A 54 17.44 8.14 -3.59
N ARG A 55 17.96 9.25 -3.05
CA ARG A 55 19.33 9.73 -3.33
C ARG A 55 20.40 8.93 -2.60
N ILE A 56 20.14 8.47 -1.37
CA ILE A 56 21.00 7.50 -0.67
C ILE A 56 21.11 6.21 -1.50
N GLY A 57 20.03 5.84 -2.18
CA GLY A 57 20.04 4.82 -3.23
C GLY A 57 19.83 3.40 -2.69
N PRO A 58 20.34 2.37 -3.40
CA PRO A 58 20.00 0.98 -3.12
C PRO A 58 20.32 0.52 -1.70
N ILE A 59 21.35 1.07 -1.07
CA ILE A 59 21.76 0.70 0.29
C ILE A 59 20.67 1.03 1.33
N ALA A 60 19.90 2.09 1.13
CA ALA A 60 18.75 2.42 1.98
C ALA A 60 17.66 1.34 1.86
N LEU A 61 17.34 0.89 0.64
CA LEU A 61 16.37 -0.17 0.41
C LEU A 61 16.81 -1.50 1.04
N GLN A 62 18.10 -1.84 0.98
CA GLN A 62 18.63 -3.05 1.61
C GLN A 62 18.54 -2.99 3.14
N SER A 63 18.89 -1.86 3.74
CA SER A 63 18.74 -1.66 5.18
C SER A 63 17.28 -1.75 5.62
N MET A 64 16.35 -1.13 4.88
CA MET A 64 14.92 -1.26 5.14
C MET A 64 14.45 -2.71 5.02
N LYS A 65 14.91 -3.44 4.00
CA LYS A 65 14.61 -4.87 3.85
C LYS A 65 15.11 -5.68 5.05
N GLN A 66 16.33 -5.44 5.52
CA GLN A 66 16.87 -6.10 6.71
C GLN A 66 16.05 -5.77 7.97
N ALA A 67 15.68 -4.50 8.16
CA ALA A 67 14.82 -4.08 9.27
C ALA A 67 13.43 -4.73 9.23
N PHE A 68 12.90 -5.01 8.04
CA PHE A 68 11.65 -5.76 7.90
C PHE A 68 11.78 -7.22 8.36
N TYR A 69 12.88 -7.92 8.04
CA TYR A 69 13.03 -9.32 8.44
C TYR A 69 13.47 -9.49 9.91
N ASN A 70 14.30 -8.58 10.42
CA ASN A 70 14.93 -8.71 11.74
C ASN A 70 14.26 -7.83 12.82
N GLY A 71 13.34 -6.96 12.43
CA GLY A 71 12.71 -6.00 13.33
C GLY A 71 11.49 -6.55 14.06
N THR A 72 11.08 -5.78 15.06
CA THR A 72 9.81 -5.94 15.76
C THR A 72 8.61 -5.69 14.84
N TRP A 73 7.42 -6.15 15.23
CA TRP A 73 6.18 -5.89 14.49
C TRP A 73 5.94 -4.40 14.20
N ARG A 74 6.37 -3.50 15.12
CA ARG A 74 6.29 -2.04 14.93
C ARG A 74 7.22 -1.56 13.82
N GLU A 75 8.47 -2.01 13.85
CA GLU A 75 9.47 -1.65 12.82
C GLU A 75 9.05 -2.16 11.44
N LYS A 76 8.53 -3.40 11.37
CA LYS A 76 7.94 -3.97 10.15
C LYS A 76 6.86 -3.08 9.56
N ILE A 77 5.92 -2.60 10.38
CA ILE A 77 4.85 -1.69 9.94
C ILE A 77 5.43 -0.38 9.40
N VAL A 78 6.41 0.21 10.09
CA VAL A 78 7.04 1.46 9.66
C VAL A 78 7.71 1.26 8.30
N VAL A 79 8.45 0.16 8.12
CA VAL A 79 9.10 -0.19 6.85
C VAL A 79 8.08 -0.43 5.73
N LEU A 80 7.00 -1.17 5.98
CA LEU A 80 5.94 -1.39 4.98
C LEU A 80 5.29 -0.09 4.53
N LYS A 81 4.98 0.82 5.47
CA LYS A 81 4.48 2.17 5.15
C LYS A 81 5.49 2.96 4.34
N ALA A 82 6.77 2.84 4.67
CA ALA A 82 7.84 3.49 3.92
C ALA A 82 7.93 2.97 2.47
N PHE A 83 7.85 1.65 2.28
CA PHE A 83 7.73 1.05 0.95
C PHE A 83 6.51 1.59 0.19
N ALA A 84 5.35 1.71 0.84
CA ALA A 84 4.16 2.27 0.21
C ALA A 84 4.37 3.70 -0.32
N LYS A 85 5.15 4.53 0.40
CA LYS A 85 5.48 5.90 0.00
C LYS A 85 6.48 5.97 -1.15
N LEU A 86 7.38 4.99 -1.26
CA LEU A 86 8.37 4.88 -2.35
C LEU A 86 7.75 4.39 -3.67
N LYS A 87 6.52 3.83 -3.65
CA LYS A 87 5.75 3.43 -4.84
C LYS A 87 6.57 2.57 -5.81
N LYS A 88 6.74 2.97 -7.08
CA LYS A 88 7.40 2.18 -8.13
C LYS A 88 8.86 1.81 -7.83
N HIS A 89 9.51 2.48 -6.89
CA HIS A 89 10.91 2.23 -6.52
C HIS A 89 11.07 0.99 -5.62
N VAL A 90 9.97 0.34 -5.20
CA VAL A 90 9.99 -0.83 -4.32
C VAL A 90 10.05 -2.17 -5.02
N LYS A 91 10.14 -2.22 -6.37
CA LYS A 91 10.29 -3.48 -7.11
C LYS A 91 11.38 -4.41 -6.51
N PRO A 92 12.57 -3.93 -6.10
CA PRO A 92 13.61 -4.80 -5.51
C PRO A 92 13.23 -5.44 -4.17
N VAL A 93 12.23 -4.90 -3.48
CA VAL A 93 11.76 -5.37 -2.16
C VAL A 93 10.32 -5.91 -2.22
N MET A 94 9.79 -6.18 -3.42
CA MET A 94 8.42 -6.69 -3.59
C MET A 94 8.19 -7.98 -2.81
N PHE A 95 9.16 -8.90 -2.82
CA PHE A 95 9.06 -10.15 -2.05
C PHE A 95 8.95 -9.92 -0.55
N ALA A 96 9.63 -8.91 0.01
CA ALA A 96 9.49 -8.57 1.42
C ALA A 96 8.06 -8.10 1.76
N ILE A 97 7.43 -7.32 0.87
CA ILE A 97 6.03 -6.90 1.05
C ILE A 97 5.08 -8.10 0.97
N LEU A 98 5.32 -9.03 0.05
CA LEU A 98 4.54 -10.26 -0.06
C LEU A 98 4.71 -11.18 1.16
N ASP A 99 5.91 -11.27 1.71
CA ASP A 99 6.18 -11.98 2.96
C ASP A 99 5.45 -11.33 4.14
N GLY A 100 5.27 -10.00 4.12
CA GLY A 100 4.45 -9.28 5.09
C GLY A 100 2.99 -9.74 5.16
N LEU A 101 2.42 -10.24 4.06
CA LEU A 101 1.07 -10.85 4.07
C LEU A 101 1.02 -12.17 4.85
N LYS A 102 2.17 -12.78 5.12
CA LYS A 102 2.32 -14.06 5.83
C LYS A 102 2.83 -13.88 7.26
N ASP A 103 3.05 -12.64 7.71
CA ASP A 103 3.57 -12.35 9.04
C ASP A 103 2.63 -12.86 10.15
N GLU A 104 3.20 -13.23 11.28
CA GLU A 104 2.46 -13.70 12.46
C GLU A 104 1.56 -12.60 13.04
N ASP A 105 2.03 -11.35 13.00
CA ASP A 105 1.29 -10.20 13.49
C ASP A 105 0.25 -9.72 12.47
N ALA A 106 -1.00 -9.60 12.91
CA ALA A 106 -2.11 -9.23 12.04
C ALA A 106 -2.01 -7.79 11.53
N GLU A 107 -1.44 -6.87 12.30
CA GLU A 107 -1.27 -5.48 11.89
C GLU A 107 -0.17 -5.35 10.82
N VAL A 108 0.87 -6.18 10.89
CA VAL A 108 1.86 -6.34 9.81
C VAL A 108 1.17 -6.85 8.54
N ARG A 109 0.37 -7.93 8.62
CA ARG A 109 -0.39 -8.46 7.47
C ARG A 109 -1.31 -7.42 6.84
N ARG A 110 -2.07 -6.71 7.67
CA ARG A 110 -2.97 -5.62 7.24
C ARG A 110 -2.19 -4.52 6.53
N THR A 111 -1.07 -4.10 7.12
CA THR A 111 -0.22 -3.03 6.56
C THR A 111 0.39 -3.46 5.24
N ALA A 112 0.79 -4.73 5.08
CA ALA A 112 1.29 -5.25 3.81
C ALA A 112 0.22 -5.17 2.69
N ALA A 113 -1.02 -5.59 2.97
CA ALA A 113 -2.13 -5.47 2.01
C ALA A 113 -2.43 -4.02 1.63
N VAL A 114 -2.47 -3.10 2.61
CA VAL A 114 -2.64 -1.66 2.36
C VAL A 114 -1.48 -1.10 1.54
N SER A 115 -0.25 -1.54 1.81
CA SER A 115 0.93 -1.08 1.09
C SER A 115 0.86 -1.50 -0.38
N LEU A 116 0.48 -2.75 -0.67
CA LEU A 116 0.29 -3.24 -2.04
C LEU A 116 -0.76 -2.42 -2.80
N LYS A 117 -1.89 -2.11 -2.16
CA LYS A 117 -2.92 -1.21 -2.72
C LYS A 117 -2.34 0.16 -3.10
N VAL A 118 -1.59 0.79 -2.19
CA VAL A 118 -1.03 2.14 -2.40
C VAL A 118 0.08 2.14 -3.45
N ILE A 119 0.90 1.09 -3.48
CA ILE A 119 1.96 0.93 -4.48
C ILE A 119 1.36 0.77 -5.88
N GLY A 120 0.23 0.06 -5.98
CA GLY A 120 -0.49 -0.14 -7.24
C GLY A 120 0.26 -1.00 -8.24
N LEU A 121 1.30 -1.72 -7.81
CA LEU A 121 1.96 -2.74 -8.61
C LEU A 121 1.01 -3.94 -8.71
N ARG A 122 0.70 -4.32 -9.95
CA ARG A 122 -0.21 -5.42 -10.29
C ARG A 122 0.59 -6.58 -10.85
N GLY A 123 0.09 -7.79 -10.66
CA GLY A 123 0.68 -8.99 -11.23
C GLY A 123 0.09 -10.25 -10.62
N LYS A 124 0.16 -11.35 -11.38
CA LYS A 124 -0.39 -12.64 -10.96
C LYS A 124 0.08 -13.06 -9.56
N ALA A 125 1.38 -12.95 -9.28
CA ALA A 125 1.95 -13.28 -7.97
C ALA A 125 1.35 -12.48 -6.80
N ILE A 126 1.01 -11.20 -7.02
CA ILE A 126 0.41 -10.34 -5.99
C ILE A 126 -1.05 -10.75 -5.79
N CYS A 127 -1.79 -10.96 -6.88
CA CYS A 127 -3.17 -11.43 -6.82
C CYS A 127 -3.28 -12.80 -6.14
N ASP A 128 -2.37 -13.73 -6.44
CA ASP A 128 -2.31 -15.06 -5.85
C ASP A 128 -2.00 -14.97 -4.34
N ALA A 129 -1.03 -14.15 -3.93
CA ALA A 129 -0.72 -13.95 -2.52
C ALA A 129 -1.89 -13.34 -1.72
N LEU A 130 -2.58 -12.35 -2.29
CA LEU A 130 -3.76 -11.74 -1.69
C LEU A 130 -4.93 -12.74 -1.60
N LYS A 131 -5.14 -13.55 -2.65
CA LYS A 131 -6.14 -14.62 -2.68
C LYS A 131 -5.89 -15.66 -1.59
N ASP A 132 -4.66 -16.13 -1.47
CA ASP A 132 -4.28 -17.11 -0.45
C ASP A 132 -4.47 -16.58 0.96
N ARG A 133 -4.19 -15.28 1.16
CA ARG A 133 -4.44 -14.61 2.44
C ARG A 133 -5.92 -14.56 2.80
N LEU A 134 -6.77 -14.24 1.82
CA LEU A 134 -8.22 -14.11 2.02
C LEU A 134 -8.89 -15.46 2.34
N ARG A 135 -8.31 -16.58 1.89
CA ARG A 135 -8.82 -17.95 2.15
C ARG A 135 -8.56 -18.48 3.56
N LYS A 136 -7.73 -17.80 4.36
CA LYS A 136 -7.42 -18.25 5.71
C LYS A 136 -8.62 -17.97 6.62
N ALA A 137 -9.26 -19.04 7.08
CA ALA A 137 -10.49 -18.99 7.87
C ALA A 137 -10.36 -18.14 9.14
N ASP A 138 -9.23 -18.24 9.84
CA ASP A 138 -8.97 -17.51 11.09
C ASP A 138 -8.44 -16.09 10.86
N GLU A 139 -8.51 -15.58 9.63
CA GLU A 139 -8.00 -14.24 9.34
C GLU A 139 -8.90 -13.15 9.94
N GLN A 140 -8.26 -12.14 10.53
CA GLN A 140 -8.97 -11.02 11.12
C GLN A 140 -9.70 -10.19 10.06
N VAL A 141 -10.91 -9.71 10.41
CA VAL A 141 -11.80 -8.95 9.51
C VAL A 141 -11.12 -7.70 8.92
N ASN A 142 -10.29 -7.02 9.72
CA ASN A 142 -9.52 -5.85 9.27
C ASN A 142 -8.48 -6.19 8.18
N VAL A 143 -7.80 -7.33 8.29
CA VAL A 143 -6.86 -7.85 7.27
C VAL A 143 -7.63 -8.26 6.02
N GLN A 144 -8.71 -9.03 6.17
CA GLN A 144 -9.56 -9.45 5.04
C GLN A 144 -10.08 -8.24 4.26
N LYS A 145 -10.58 -7.21 4.95
CA LYS A 145 -11.02 -5.96 4.32
C LYS A 145 -9.89 -5.28 3.55
N ALA A 146 -8.69 -5.18 4.12
CA ALA A 146 -7.54 -4.57 3.45
C ALA A 146 -7.14 -5.35 2.19
N VAL A 147 -7.22 -6.68 2.23
CA VAL A 147 -6.95 -7.57 1.09
C VAL A 147 -8.00 -7.39 -0.01
N VAL A 148 -9.29 -7.36 0.34
CA VAL A 148 -10.39 -7.10 -0.62
C VAL A 148 -10.23 -5.73 -1.25
N ASP A 149 -9.97 -4.69 -0.45
CA ASP A 149 -9.74 -3.33 -0.93
C ASP A 149 -8.56 -3.23 -1.90
N ALA A 150 -7.48 -3.99 -1.64
CA ALA A 150 -6.32 -4.06 -2.52
C ALA A 150 -6.69 -4.72 -3.86
N LEU A 151 -7.38 -5.87 -3.83
CA LEU A 151 -7.83 -6.56 -5.03
C LEU A 151 -8.79 -5.68 -5.86
N VAL A 152 -9.75 -5.00 -5.22
CA VAL A 152 -10.64 -4.05 -5.91
C VAL A 152 -9.85 -2.93 -6.59
N SER A 153 -8.83 -2.37 -5.92
CA SER A 153 -7.99 -1.30 -6.51
C SER A 153 -7.16 -1.74 -7.72
N PHE A 154 -6.95 -3.06 -7.87
CA PHE A 154 -6.24 -3.61 -9.01
C PHE A 154 -7.10 -3.68 -10.27
N GLY A 155 -8.40 -3.41 -10.16
CA GLY A 155 -9.32 -3.36 -11.30
C GLY A 155 -9.74 -4.76 -11.75
N THR A 156 -9.79 -4.96 -13.07
CA THR A 156 -10.35 -6.15 -13.73
C THR A 156 -9.79 -7.47 -13.16
N ASP A 157 -8.47 -7.56 -13.02
CA ASP A 157 -7.79 -8.77 -12.58
C ASP A 157 -8.12 -9.12 -11.13
N GLY A 158 -8.18 -8.12 -10.25
CA GLY A 158 -8.50 -8.33 -8.85
C GLY A 158 -9.99 -8.61 -8.63
N VAL A 159 -10.87 -7.95 -9.38
CA VAL A 159 -12.31 -8.24 -9.41
C VAL A 159 -12.57 -9.68 -9.86
N ALA A 160 -11.89 -10.14 -10.91
CA ALA A 160 -12.03 -11.52 -11.40
C ALA A 160 -11.64 -12.56 -10.33
N VAL A 161 -10.59 -12.29 -9.55
CA VAL A 161 -10.20 -13.13 -8.41
C VAL A 161 -11.28 -13.14 -7.33
N LEU A 162 -11.83 -11.97 -6.99
CA LEU A 162 -12.89 -11.83 -5.98
C LEU A 162 -14.19 -12.56 -6.41
N VAL A 163 -14.60 -12.47 -7.67
CA VAL A 163 -15.78 -13.20 -8.20
C VAL A 163 -15.57 -14.71 -8.10
N ARG A 164 -14.38 -15.21 -8.47
CA ARG A 164 -14.05 -16.65 -8.35
C ARG A 164 -14.08 -17.12 -6.90
N LEU A 165 -13.56 -16.31 -5.98
CA LEU A 165 -13.62 -16.62 -4.56
C LEU A 165 -15.05 -16.59 -4.04
N TYR A 166 -15.85 -15.58 -4.38
CA TYR A 166 -17.24 -15.47 -3.95
C TYR A 166 -18.08 -16.70 -4.31
N ARG A 167 -17.83 -17.29 -5.49
CA ARG A 167 -18.50 -18.51 -5.96
C ARG A 167 -17.99 -19.78 -5.27
N ALA A 168 -16.70 -19.85 -5.00
CA ALA A 168 -16.07 -21.04 -4.39
C ALA A 168 -16.28 -21.12 -2.86
N ASP A 169 -16.68 -20.01 -2.22
CA ASP A 169 -16.53 -19.83 -0.79
C ASP A 169 -17.87 -19.75 -0.02
N THR A 170 -17.90 -20.39 1.16
CA THR A 170 -18.97 -20.33 2.19
C THR A 170 -18.52 -19.61 3.46
N THR A 171 -17.29 -19.09 3.49
CA THR A 171 -16.61 -18.47 4.65
C THR A 171 -17.17 -17.06 4.97
N PRO A 172 -16.99 -16.52 6.20
CA PRO A 172 -17.40 -15.15 6.57
C PRO A 172 -16.87 -14.05 5.64
N SER A 173 -15.76 -14.31 4.95
CA SER A 173 -15.15 -13.45 3.94
C SER A 173 -16.08 -13.16 2.76
N LYS A 174 -17.10 -14.00 2.52
CA LYS A 174 -18.08 -13.84 1.42
C LYS A 174 -18.84 -12.51 1.48
N ILE A 175 -19.22 -12.06 2.67
CA ILE A 175 -19.91 -10.76 2.86
C ILE A 175 -18.96 -9.61 2.51
N LEU A 176 -17.70 -9.69 2.95
CA LEU A 176 -16.69 -8.67 2.64
C LEU A 176 -16.38 -8.62 1.14
N ILE A 177 -16.29 -9.77 0.50
CA ILE A 177 -16.09 -9.89 -0.96
C ILE A 177 -17.29 -9.27 -1.70
N ALA A 178 -18.52 -9.60 -1.30
CA ALA A 178 -19.74 -9.01 -1.88
C ALA A 178 -19.74 -7.47 -1.76
N ASN A 179 -19.42 -6.95 -0.58
CA ASN A 179 -19.36 -5.51 -0.33
C ASN A 179 -18.26 -4.84 -1.16
N GLY A 180 -17.09 -5.46 -1.27
CA GLY A 180 -15.99 -4.98 -2.12
C GLY A 180 -16.38 -4.94 -3.60
N LEU A 181 -17.03 -6.00 -4.11
CA LEU A 181 -17.52 -6.07 -5.48
C LEU A 181 -18.60 -5.03 -5.77
N LYS A 182 -19.58 -4.88 -4.87
CA LYS A 182 -20.61 -3.83 -4.97
C LYS A 182 -19.99 -2.43 -5.01
N GLY A 183 -19.00 -2.16 -4.15
CA GLY A 183 -18.27 -0.90 -4.15
C GLY A 183 -17.47 -0.65 -5.43
N ALA A 184 -17.04 -1.72 -6.12
CA ALA A 184 -16.40 -1.66 -7.43
C ALA A 184 -17.40 -1.49 -8.59
N GLY A 185 -18.71 -1.41 -8.32
CA GLY A 185 -19.77 -1.34 -9.32
C GLY A 185 -20.14 -2.68 -9.96
N VAL A 186 -19.69 -3.80 -9.37
CA VAL A 186 -20.01 -5.15 -9.85
C VAL A 186 -21.18 -5.68 -9.03
N ASP A 187 -22.34 -5.80 -9.67
CA ASP A 187 -23.50 -6.46 -9.07
C ASP A 187 -23.34 -7.98 -9.18
N ILE A 188 -23.10 -8.60 -8.01
CA ILE A 188 -22.90 -10.05 -7.86
C ILE A 188 -24.14 -10.90 -8.20
N HIS A 189 -25.29 -10.28 -8.41
CA HIS A 189 -26.56 -10.94 -8.78
C HIS A 189 -26.98 -10.70 -10.23
N SER A 190 -26.21 -9.94 -11.02
CA SER A 190 -26.57 -9.57 -12.40
C SER A 190 -25.91 -10.47 -13.46
N GLU A 191 -26.57 -10.61 -14.63
CA GLU A 191 -26.01 -11.25 -15.85
C GLU A 191 -24.64 -10.67 -16.27
N HIS A 192 -24.34 -9.46 -15.82
CA HIS A 192 -23.08 -8.75 -16.04
C HIS A 192 -21.85 -9.58 -15.62
N ILE A 193 -21.96 -10.45 -14.59
CA ILE A 193 -20.86 -11.34 -14.18
C ILE A 193 -20.59 -12.43 -15.23
N LEU A 194 -21.62 -12.93 -15.91
CA LEU A 194 -21.45 -13.94 -16.96
C LEU A 194 -20.72 -13.32 -18.16
N GLN A 195 -21.01 -12.07 -18.50
CA GLN A 195 -20.29 -11.32 -19.55
C GLN A 195 -18.83 -10.99 -19.14
N LEU A 196 -18.59 -10.59 -17.88
CA LEU A 196 -17.26 -10.30 -17.34
C LEU A 196 -16.33 -11.52 -17.32
N LEU A 197 -16.91 -12.72 -17.12
CA LEU A 197 -16.18 -13.99 -17.16
C LEU A 197 -15.98 -14.51 -18.59
N ALA A 198 -16.86 -14.14 -19.52
CA ALA A 198 -16.79 -14.53 -20.92
C ALA A 198 -15.86 -13.62 -21.76
N ASN A 199 -15.65 -12.35 -21.37
CA ASN A 199 -14.81 -11.41 -22.12
C ASN A 199 -14.05 -10.42 -21.21
N PRO A 200 -12.76 -10.68 -20.90
CA PRO A 200 -11.97 -9.88 -19.94
C PRO A 200 -11.70 -8.42 -20.34
N THR A 201 -11.95 -8.05 -21.61
CA THR A 201 -11.63 -6.75 -22.21
C THR A 201 -12.77 -5.73 -22.17
N ALA A 202 -13.97 -6.13 -21.72
CA ALA A 202 -15.20 -5.32 -21.85
C ALA A 202 -15.48 -4.35 -20.68
N ILE A 203 -14.56 -4.18 -19.72
CA ILE A 203 -14.82 -3.37 -18.52
C ILE A 203 -14.45 -1.90 -18.79
N PRO A 204 -15.38 -0.94 -18.60
CA PRO A 204 -15.04 0.46 -18.73
C PRO A 204 -13.99 0.85 -17.68
N ALA A 205 -13.04 1.71 -18.08
CA ALA A 205 -12.03 2.24 -17.17
C ALA A 205 -12.67 2.80 -15.89
N PRO A 206 -12.00 2.68 -14.72
CA PRO A 206 -12.50 3.25 -13.49
C PRO A 206 -12.80 4.74 -13.71
N SER A 207 -14.05 5.13 -13.43
CA SER A 207 -14.47 6.52 -13.59
C SER A 207 -13.52 7.41 -12.80
N ALA A 208 -12.88 8.34 -13.51
CA ALA A 208 -11.94 9.30 -12.93
C ALA A 208 -12.59 9.97 -11.70
N PRO A 209 -11.81 10.29 -10.65
CA PRO A 209 -12.35 10.96 -9.48
C PRO A 209 -13.08 12.22 -9.92
N LYS A 210 -14.38 12.30 -9.61
CA LYS A 210 -15.18 13.51 -9.83
C LYS A 210 -14.45 14.65 -9.12
N ASN A 211 -13.81 15.54 -9.89
CA ASN A 211 -13.29 16.80 -9.38
C ASN A 211 -14.46 17.53 -8.72
N ILE A 212 -14.45 17.55 -7.38
CA ILE A 212 -15.31 18.43 -6.61
C ILE A 212 -14.85 19.85 -6.97
N ARG A 213 -15.58 20.50 -7.88
CA ARG A 213 -15.49 21.94 -8.08
C ARG A 213 -15.88 22.57 -6.75
N VAL A 214 -14.89 23.05 -6.00
CA VAL A 214 -15.11 23.99 -4.92
C VAL A 214 -15.63 25.27 -5.57
N SER A 215 -16.95 25.48 -5.48
CA SER A 215 -17.56 26.75 -5.83
C SER A 215 -17.07 27.78 -4.83
N LYS A 216 -16.26 28.74 -5.30
CA LYS A 216 -16.01 29.98 -4.59
C LYS A 216 -17.35 30.69 -4.34
N ARG A 217 -17.67 30.94 -3.08
CA ARG A 217 -18.37 32.13 -2.61
C ARG A 217 -17.68 32.57 -1.33
#